data_AF-A0A0Q4FCA7-F1
#
_entry.id   AF-A0A0Q4FCA7-F1
#
_cell.length_a   1.000
_cell.length_b   1.000
_cell.length_c   1.000
_cell.angle_alpha   90.00
_cell.angle_beta   90.00
_cell.angle_gamma   90.00
#
_symmetry.space_group_name_H-M   'P 1'
#
loop_
_entity.id
_entity.type
_entity.pdbx_description
1 polymer ?
#
loop_
_entity_poly.entity_id
_entity_poly.type
_entity_poly.pdbx_seq_one_letter_code
_entity_poly.pdbx_strand_id
1 'polypeptide(L)'
;MPIHLCVLITSRLKQASSPNETDEGIGDILSCHHDDPDRALAYVILGATRSDDPGFLTGLGCGPLEDVLRNPSNDLLAGVVAEARRSAGFRWLLGCPFQAAIAAKAWDAFRKFHMTGPHAQPD
;
A
#
# COMPACT_ATOMS: atom_id res chain seq x y z
N MET A 1 9.40 -18.66 7.61
CA MET A 1 9.54 -18.72 6.15
C MET A 1 8.20 -18.43 5.49
N PRO A 2 8.00 -17.29 4.81
CA PRO A 2 6.78 -17.04 4.04
C PRO A 2 7.12 -16.58 2.62
N ILE A 3 7.49 -17.52 1.73
CA ILE A 3 7.67 -17.23 0.29
C ILE A 3 6.43 -17.66 -0.51
N HIS A 4 5.54 -18.46 0.11
CA HIS A 4 4.37 -19.03 -0.57
C HIS A 4 3.21 -18.06 -0.79
N LEU A 5 3.09 -16.97 0.00
CA LEU A 5 2.01 -15.99 -0.18
C LEU A 5 2.30 -15.04 -1.35
N CYS A 6 3.58 -14.78 -1.65
CA CYS A 6 4.01 -13.89 -2.72
C CYS A 6 3.68 -14.43 -4.14
N VAL A 7 3.64 -15.76 -4.31
CA VAL A 7 3.37 -16.41 -5.61
C VAL A 7 1.88 -16.47 -5.96
N LEU A 8 0.99 -16.42 -4.96
CA LEU A 8 -0.45 -16.44 -5.19
C LEU A 8 -0.97 -15.07 -5.68
N ILE A 9 -0.31 -13.97 -5.30
CA ILE A 9 -0.64 -12.61 -5.74
C ILE A 9 -0.29 -12.43 -7.23
N THR A 10 0.88 -12.91 -7.67
CA THR A 10 1.29 -12.85 -9.09
C THR A 10 0.38 -13.66 -10.01
N SER A 11 -0.19 -14.76 -9.52
CA SER A 11 -1.08 -15.62 -10.30
C SER A 11 -2.47 -15.01 -10.55
N ARG A 12 -2.95 -14.14 -9.65
CA ARG A 12 -4.26 -13.46 -9.78
C ARG A 12 -4.18 -12.15 -10.55
N LEU A 13 -3.06 -11.43 -10.47
CA LEU A 13 -2.81 -10.22 -11.27
C LEU A 13 -2.70 -10.53 -12.77
N LYS A 14 -2.22 -11.73 -13.13
CA LYS A 14 -2.08 -12.15 -14.53
C LYS A 14 -3.41 -12.42 -15.26
N GLN A 15 -4.52 -12.56 -14.55
CA GLN A 15 -5.83 -12.91 -15.14
C GLN A 15 -6.77 -11.73 -15.37
N ALA A 16 -6.45 -10.52 -14.87
CA ALA A 16 -7.35 -9.35 -14.97
C ALA A 16 -7.04 -8.38 -16.11
N SER A 17 -5.95 -8.58 -16.86
CA SER A 17 -5.48 -7.57 -17.82
C SER A 17 -5.83 -7.92 -19.27
N SER A 18 -6.67 -7.07 -19.88
CA SER A 18 -6.77 -6.96 -21.35
C SER A 18 -5.40 -6.66 -21.98
N PRO A 19 -5.15 -7.04 -23.24
CA PRO A 19 -3.80 -7.47 -23.67
C PRO A 19 -2.82 -6.37 -24.09
N ASN A 20 -2.99 -5.08 -23.72
CA ASN A 20 -2.23 -4.03 -24.42
C ASN A 20 -1.70 -2.84 -23.62
N GLU A 21 -1.68 -2.86 -22.28
CA GLU A 21 -0.93 -1.87 -21.51
C GLU A 21 -0.01 -2.59 -20.51
N THR A 22 1.28 -2.41 -20.74
CA THR A 22 2.39 -3.24 -20.28
C THR A 22 2.55 -3.31 -18.75
N ASP A 23 2.60 -4.55 -18.29
CA ASP A 23 3.01 -5.15 -17.00
C ASP A 23 4.33 -4.59 -16.39
N GLU A 24 5.08 -3.79 -17.15
CA GLU A 24 6.40 -3.26 -16.74
C GLU A 24 6.32 -2.22 -15.61
N GLY A 25 5.21 -1.47 -15.53
CA GLY A 25 5.03 -0.46 -14.48
C GLY A 25 4.69 -1.04 -13.12
N ILE A 26 4.12 -2.25 -13.04
CA ILE A 26 3.63 -2.88 -11.80
C ILE A 26 4.72 -3.77 -11.17
N GLY A 27 5.57 -4.39 -11.99
CA GLY A 27 6.72 -5.17 -11.50
C GLY A 27 7.71 -4.35 -10.69
N ASP A 28 7.98 -3.10 -11.11
CA ASP A 28 8.85 -2.16 -10.39
C ASP A 28 8.27 -1.74 -9.02
N ILE A 29 6.94 -1.71 -8.88
CA ILE A 29 6.24 -1.38 -7.61
C ILE A 29 6.57 -2.41 -6.53
N LEU A 30 6.70 -3.68 -6.93
CA LEU A 30 6.93 -4.79 -6.01
C LEU A 30 8.40 -4.91 -5.58
N SER A 31 9.35 -4.36 -6.35
CA SER A 31 10.79 -4.49 -6.09
C SER A 31 11.44 -3.23 -5.49
N CYS A 32 10.85 -2.03 -5.68
CA CYS A 32 11.52 -0.77 -5.32
C CYS A 32 11.53 -0.40 -3.83
N HIS A 33 10.78 -1.11 -2.98
CA HIS A 33 10.54 -0.72 -1.57
C HIS A 33 11.78 -0.75 -0.66
N HIS A 34 12.81 -1.52 -1.01
CA HIS A 34 14.05 -1.57 -0.22
C HIS A 34 15.04 -0.45 -0.56
N ASP A 35 15.08 -0.03 -1.82
CA ASP A 35 16.08 0.92 -2.32
C ASP A 35 15.56 2.36 -2.33
N ASP A 36 14.25 2.57 -2.48
CA ASP A 36 13.63 3.88 -2.53
C ASP A 36 12.19 3.84 -1.96
N PRO A 37 12.04 4.04 -0.63
CA PRO A 37 10.74 3.96 0.02
C PRO A 37 9.81 5.12 -0.34
N ASP A 38 10.35 6.28 -0.74
CA ASP A 38 9.55 7.42 -1.22
C ASP A 38 8.92 7.12 -2.58
N ARG A 39 9.69 6.51 -3.50
CA ARG A 39 9.17 6.03 -4.78
C ARG A 39 8.15 4.91 -4.60
N ALA A 40 8.39 3.97 -3.68
CA ALA A 40 7.44 2.92 -3.36
C ALA A 40 6.11 3.49 -2.83
N LEU A 41 6.17 4.49 -1.95
CA LEU A 41 4.97 5.20 -1.47
C LEU A 41 4.22 5.87 -2.63
N ALA A 42 4.93 6.55 -3.54
CA ALA A 42 4.31 7.18 -4.70
C ALA A 42 3.55 6.17 -5.58
N TYR A 43 4.09 4.96 -5.75
CA TYR A 43 3.39 3.89 -6.47
C TYR A 43 2.16 3.35 -5.74
N VAL A 44 2.22 3.19 -4.41
CA VAL A 44 1.05 2.81 -3.62
C VAL A 44 -0.06 3.84 -3.79
N ILE A 45 0.27 5.13 -3.70
CA ILE A 45 -0.70 6.22 -3.89
C ILE A 45 -1.28 6.19 -5.31
N LEU A 46 -0.45 5.95 -6.33
CA LEU A 46 -0.91 5.86 -7.71
C LEU A 46 -1.84 4.66 -7.92
N GLY A 47 -1.53 3.51 -7.32
CA GLY A 47 -2.38 2.32 -7.39
C GLY A 47 -3.72 2.54 -6.67
N ALA A 48 -3.68 3.13 -5.48
CA ALA A 48 -4.84 3.50 -4.68
C ALA A 48 -5.78 4.51 -5.37
N THR A 49 -5.25 5.34 -6.27
CA THR A 49 -6.03 6.37 -6.99
C THR A 49 -6.58 5.89 -8.33
N ARG A 50 -6.11 4.76 -8.84
CA ARG A 50 -6.46 4.25 -10.18
C ARG A 50 -7.29 2.97 -10.17
N SER A 51 -7.53 2.39 -9.00
CA SER A 51 -8.22 1.12 -8.86
C SER A 51 -9.18 1.14 -7.69
N ASP A 52 -10.40 0.67 -7.93
CA ASP A 52 -11.38 0.37 -6.89
C ASP A 52 -11.47 -1.14 -6.61
N ASP A 53 -10.69 -1.97 -7.32
CA ASP A 53 -10.66 -3.43 -7.10
C ASP A 53 -10.18 -3.75 -5.67
N PRO A 54 -11.05 -4.34 -4.80
CA PRO A 54 -10.70 -4.55 -3.40
C PRO A 54 -9.55 -5.55 -3.22
N GLY A 55 -9.39 -6.51 -4.13
CA GLY A 55 -8.32 -7.50 -4.10
C GLY A 55 -6.95 -6.87 -4.34
N PHE A 56 -6.85 -6.03 -5.36
CA PHE A 56 -5.67 -5.25 -5.69
C PHE A 56 -5.31 -4.27 -4.57
N LEU A 57 -6.29 -3.51 -4.05
CA LEU A 57 -6.07 -2.58 -2.95
C LEU A 57 -5.60 -3.31 -1.67
N THR A 58 -6.20 -4.45 -1.34
CA THR A 58 -5.73 -5.28 -0.22
C THR A 58 -4.29 -5.75 -0.45
N GLY A 59 -3.94 -6.16 -1.67
CA GLY A 59 -2.58 -6.56 -2.05
C GLY A 59 -1.56 -5.43 -1.93
N LEU A 60 -1.93 -4.20 -2.32
CA LEU A 60 -1.09 -3.01 -2.13
C LEU A 60 -0.86 -2.71 -0.64
N GLY A 61 -1.91 -2.85 0.17
CA GLY A 61 -1.87 -2.65 1.61
C GLY A 61 -0.99 -3.66 2.33
N CYS A 62 -1.21 -4.96 2.09
CA CYS A 62 -0.53 -6.06 2.76
C CYS A 62 0.86 -6.42 2.16
N GLY A 63 1.39 -5.60 1.26
CA GLY A 63 2.68 -5.84 0.62
C GLY A 63 3.48 -4.56 0.51
N PRO A 64 3.42 -3.84 -0.64
CA PRO A 64 4.20 -2.62 -0.84
C PRO A 64 4.08 -1.57 0.28
N LEU A 65 2.86 -1.33 0.77
CA LEU A 65 2.65 -0.38 1.86
C LEU A 65 3.21 -0.89 3.19
N GLU A 66 3.08 -2.18 3.50
CA GLU A 66 3.73 -2.79 4.67
C GLU A 66 5.24 -2.60 4.65
N ASP A 67 5.86 -2.82 3.50
CA ASP A 67 7.31 -2.71 3.36
C ASP A 67 7.79 -1.27 3.53
N VAL A 68 7.08 -0.30 2.95
CA VAL A 68 7.31 1.14 3.19
C VAL A 68 7.22 1.49 4.69
N LEU A 69 6.28 0.87 5.40
CA LEU A 69 6.00 1.15 6.81
C LEU A 69 6.81 0.29 7.80
N ARG A 70 7.63 -0.64 7.32
CA ARG A 70 8.46 -1.51 8.15
C ARG A 70 9.53 -0.73 8.90
N ASN A 71 10.15 0.27 8.27
CA ASN A 71 11.12 1.16 8.91
C ASN A 71 11.13 2.57 8.28
N PRO A 72 10.03 3.33 8.41
CA PRO A 72 9.87 4.59 7.67
C PRO A 72 10.70 5.71 8.30
N SER A 73 11.14 6.69 7.51
CA SER A 73 11.64 7.95 8.05
C SER A 73 10.48 8.78 8.64
N ASN A 74 10.78 9.81 9.44
CA ASN A 74 9.74 10.70 9.95
C ASN A 74 9.07 11.50 8.83
N ASP A 75 9.84 11.90 7.81
CA ASP A 75 9.33 12.65 6.65
C ASP A 75 8.40 11.78 5.80
N LEU A 76 8.77 10.51 5.59
CA LEU A 76 7.93 9.56 4.88
C LEU A 76 6.62 9.31 5.64
N LEU A 77 6.66 9.16 6.97
CA LEU A 77 5.45 9.07 7.79
C LEU A 77 4.57 10.32 7.68
N ALA A 78 5.17 11.50 7.63
CA ALA A 78 4.43 12.75 7.43
C ALA A 78 3.72 12.76 6.06
N GLY A 79 4.39 12.27 5.01
CA GLY A 79 3.81 12.08 3.68
C GLY A 79 2.62 11.11 3.67
N VAL A 80 2.76 9.95 4.33
CA VAL A 80 1.67 8.96 4.47
C VAL A 80 0.46 9.59 5.17
N VAL A 81 0.66 10.31 6.27
CA VAL A 81 -0.43 10.97 7.00
C VAL A 81 -1.07 12.09 6.17
N ALA A 82 -0.26 12.85 5.42
CA ALA A 82 -0.76 13.90 4.54
C ALA A 82 -1.67 13.33 3.44
N GLU A 83 -1.29 12.21 2.84
CA GLU A 83 -2.10 11.59 1.80
C GLU A 83 -3.37 10.94 2.37
N ALA A 84 -3.28 10.26 3.51
CA ALA A 84 -4.45 9.69 4.18
C ALA A 84 -5.49 10.73 4.60
N ARG A 85 -5.08 11.99 4.84
CA ARG A 85 -6.00 13.11 5.05
C ARG A 85 -6.76 13.50 3.79
N ARG A 86 -6.13 13.38 2.62
CA ARG A 86 -6.66 13.84 1.33
C ARG A 86 -7.47 12.77 0.59
N SER A 87 -7.11 11.49 0.75
CA SER A 87 -7.71 10.38 0.00
C SER A 87 -8.39 9.37 0.92
N ALA A 88 -9.69 9.14 0.72
CA ALA A 88 -10.46 8.14 1.46
C ALA A 88 -10.01 6.71 1.12
N GLY A 89 -9.74 6.43 -0.16
CA GLY A 89 -9.22 5.13 -0.61
C GLY A 89 -7.84 4.82 -0.02
N PHE A 90 -6.93 5.81 0.00
CA PHE A 90 -5.63 5.65 0.65
C PHE A 90 -5.76 5.48 2.17
N ARG A 91 -6.72 6.17 2.80
CA ARG A 91 -7.01 5.98 4.22
C ARG A 91 -7.50 4.57 4.53
N TRP A 92 -8.40 4.03 3.71
CA TRP A 92 -8.87 2.66 3.85
C TRP A 92 -7.72 1.65 3.73
N LEU A 93 -6.80 1.88 2.79
CA LEU A 93 -5.58 1.09 2.61
C LEU A 93 -4.72 1.00 3.88
N LEU A 94 -4.66 2.05 4.71
CA LEU A 94 -3.92 2.01 5.99
C LEU A 94 -4.50 1.01 7.01
N GLY A 95 -5.71 0.52 6.79
CA GLY A 95 -6.31 -0.55 7.58
C GLY A 95 -5.88 -1.96 7.17
N CYS A 96 -5.21 -2.12 6.03
CA CYS A 96 -4.81 -3.41 5.48
C CYS A 96 -3.47 -3.95 6.02
N PRO A 97 -2.42 -3.13 6.25
CA PRO A 97 -1.15 -3.60 6.80
C PRO A 97 -1.29 -4.40 8.11
N PHE A 98 -0.59 -5.53 8.21
CA PHE A 98 -0.43 -6.26 9.45
C PHE A 98 0.36 -5.43 10.46
N GLN A 99 -0.22 -5.16 11.63
CA GLN A 99 0.44 -4.40 12.69
C GLN A 99 1.82 -4.96 13.07
N ALA A 100 1.99 -6.29 13.03
CA ALA A 100 3.25 -6.96 13.32
C ALA A 100 4.35 -6.74 12.25
N ALA A 101 3.98 -6.30 11.04
CA ALA A 101 4.89 -6.09 9.92
C ALA A 101 5.40 -4.64 9.81
N ILE A 102 4.77 -3.70 10.53
CA ILE A 102 5.09 -2.27 10.48
C ILE A 102 5.78 -1.78 11.75
N ALA A 103 6.53 -0.68 11.65
CA ALA A 103 7.17 -0.08 12.80
C ALA A 103 6.15 0.44 13.82
N ALA A 104 6.44 0.31 15.12
CA ALA A 104 5.59 0.84 16.19
C ALA A 104 5.28 2.34 16.02
N LYS A 105 6.26 3.13 15.56
CA LYS A 105 6.08 4.56 15.25
C LYS A 105 5.08 4.83 14.12
N ALA A 106 5.01 3.94 13.12
CA ALA A 106 4.02 4.03 12.05
C ALA A 106 2.63 3.76 12.60
N TRP A 107 2.51 2.70 13.41
CA TRP A 107 1.26 2.36 14.09
C TRP A 107 0.76 3.47 15.02
N ASP A 108 1.66 4.11 15.77
CA ASP A 108 1.31 5.23 16.64
C ASP A 108 0.84 6.45 15.85
N ALA A 109 1.47 6.75 14.72
CA ALA A 109 1.02 7.80 13.81
C ALA A 109 -0.40 7.53 13.28
N PHE A 110 -0.68 6.28 12.91
CA PHE A 110 -2.00 5.88 12.43
C PHE A 110 -3.04 5.91 13.53
N ARG A 111 -2.75 5.45 14.75
CA ARG A 111 -3.72 5.52 15.86
C ARG A 111 -4.13 6.94 16.17
N LYS A 112 -3.18 7.87 16.20
CA LYS A 112 -3.47 9.31 16.40
C LYS A 112 -4.34 9.88 15.28
N PHE A 113 -4.18 9.36 14.06
CA PHE A 113 -4.91 9.81 12.88
C PHE A 113 -6.29 9.13 12.71
N HIS A 114 -6.39 7.82 12.90
CA HIS A 114 -7.62 7.02 12.76
C HIS A 114 -8.73 7.44 13.74
N MET A 115 -8.40 8.15 14.82
CA MET A 115 -9.36 8.72 15.75
C MET A 115 -10.20 9.87 15.16
N THR A 116 -9.97 10.33 13.91
CA THR A 116 -10.59 11.58 13.41
C THR A 116 -11.30 11.54 12.04
N GLY A 117 -11.56 10.39 11.40
CA GLY A 117 -12.24 10.37 10.09
C GLY A 117 -12.98 9.09 9.70
N PRO A 118 -13.81 9.11 8.64
CA PRO A 118 -14.55 7.94 8.15
C PRO A 118 -13.62 6.94 7.44
N HIS A 119 -13.87 5.65 7.69
CA HIS A 119 -13.09 4.48 7.25
C HIS A 119 -13.88 3.58 6.28
N ALA A 120 -14.87 4.12 5.58
CA ALA A 120 -15.70 3.34 4.67
C ALA A 120 -14.84 2.75 3.53
N GLN A 121 -15.17 1.52 3.15
CA GLN A 121 -14.59 0.86 1.98
C GLN A 121 -14.87 1.72 0.73
N PRO A 122 -13.91 1.84 -0.21
CA PRO A 122 -14.20 2.45 -1.50
C PRO A 122 -15.38 1.72 -2.17
N ASP A 123 -16.32 2.52 -2.71
CA ASP A 123 -17.56 2.05 -3.37
C ASP A 123 -17.29 1.34 -4.71
#